data_AF-A0A246E3T1-F1
#
_entry.id   AF-A0A246E3T1-F1
#
_cell.length_a   1.000
_cell.length_b   1.000
_cell.length_c   1.000
_cell.angle_alpha   90.00
_cell.angle_beta   90.00
_cell.angle_gamma   90.00
#
_symmetry.space_group_name_H-M   'P 1'
#
loop_
_entity.id
_entity.type
_entity.pdbx_description
1 polymer ?
#
loop_
_entity_poly.entity_id
_entity_poly.type
_entity_poly.pdbx_seq_one_letter_code
_entity_poly.pdbx_strand_id
1 'polypeptide(L)'
;MTMSATALLHLLQFASPALPVGGYSYSQGLEAALEDKLVFDAASAQCWITRHLHEVVAQWDAPLFWRLLGACAVRDDAAFA
;
A
#
# COMPACT_ATOMS: atom_id res chain seq x y z
N MET A 1 16.01 7.99 -17.26
CA MET A 1 14.67 7.52 -17.67
C MET A 1 13.67 8.62 -17.36
N THR A 2 13.10 9.27 -18.36
CA THR A 2 12.01 10.24 -18.18
C THR A 2 10.67 9.52 -18.31
N MET A 3 9.78 9.64 -17.32
CA MET A 3 8.41 9.14 -17.45
C MET A 3 7.63 9.99 -18.44
N SER A 4 6.81 9.36 -19.29
CA SER A 4 5.87 10.11 -20.13
C SER A 4 4.74 10.70 -19.29
N ALA A 5 4.18 11.83 -19.74
CA ALA A 5 3.05 12.46 -19.07
C ALA A 5 1.85 11.50 -18.93
N THR A 6 1.58 10.69 -19.96
CA THR A 6 0.52 9.66 -19.93
C THR A 6 0.77 8.62 -18.85
N ALA A 7 2.00 8.14 -18.71
CA ALA A 7 2.33 7.16 -17.68
C ALA A 7 2.16 7.73 -16.26
N LEU A 8 2.52 9.01 -16.05
CA LEU A 8 2.25 9.69 -14.79
C LEU A 8 0.74 9.83 -14.52
N LEU A 9 -0.06 10.20 -15.52
CA LEU A 9 -1.51 10.29 -15.38
C LEU A 9 -2.15 8.95 -14.98
N HIS A 10 -1.70 7.84 -15.57
CA HIS A 10 -2.16 6.51 -15.16
C HIS A 10 -1.76 6.18 -13.71
N LEU A 11 -0.53 6.50 -13.29
CA LEU A 11 -0.12 6.30 -11.89
C LEU A 11 -0.95 7.12 -10.91
N LEU A 12 -1.27 8.38 -11.26
CA LEU A 12 -2.15 9.23 -10.44
C LEU A 12 -3.58 8.68 -10.37
N GLN A 13 -4.09 8.11 -11.45
CA GLN A 13 -5.39 7.44 -11.45
C GLN A 13 -5.38 6.23 -10.51
N PHE A 14 -4.31 5.43 -10.51
CA PHE A 14 -4.16 4.30 -9.58
C PHE A 14 -4.02 4.74 -8.12
N ALA A 15 -3.32 5.84 -7.86
CA ALA A 15 -3.15 6.38 -6.51
C ALA A 15 -4.39 7.10 -5.96
N SER A 16 -5.43 7.27 -6.77
CA SER A 16 -6.63 8.00 -6.40
C SER A 16 -7.46 7.24 -5.35
N PRO A 17 -7.84 7.90 -4.23
CA PRO A 17 -8.83 7.37 -3.28
C PRO A 17 -10.21 7.08 -3.90
N ALA A 18 -10.50 7.66 -5.07
CA ALA A 18 -11.76 7.44 -5.80
C ALA A 18 -11.72 6.21 -6.74
N LEU A 19 -10.62 5.45 -6.77
CA LEU A 19 -10.54 4.23 -7.57
C LEU A 19 -11.56 3.18 -7.04
N PRO A 20 -12.49 2.68 -7.86
CA PRO A 20 -13.61 1.85 -7.39
C PRO A 20 -13.21 0.38 -7.22
N VAL A 21 -12.20 0.11 -6.38
CA VAL A 21 -11.65 -1.24 -6.12
C VAL A 21 -12.04 -1.80 -4.75
N GLY A 22 -12.72 -1.03 -3.92
CA GLY A 22 -13.17 -1.44 -2.58
C GLY A 22 -12.64 -0.55 -1.46
N GLY A 23 -12.76 -1.03 -0.23
CA GLY A 23 -12.31 -0.32 0.98
C GLY A 23 -10.80 -0.37 1.20
N TYR A 24 -10.31 0.46 2.12
CA TYR A 24 -8.90 0.51 2.48
C TYR A 24 -8.51 -0.68 3.36
N SER A 25 -7.56 -1.49 2.90
CA SER A 25 -6.94 -2.52 3.72
C SER A 25 -6.39 -1.94 5.03
N TYR A 26 -6.44 -2.74 6.10
CA TYR A 26 -5.90 -2.41 7.43
C TYR A 26 -6.63 -1.32 8.22
N SER A 27 -7.79 -0.82 7.76
CA SER A 27 -8.58 0.15 8.55
C SER A 27 -8.97 -0.38 9.93
N GLN A 28 -9.36 -1.65 10.00
CA GLN A 28 -9.74 -2.32 11.25
C GLN A 28 -8.61 -2.32 12.30
N GLY A 29 -7.35 -2.38 11.86
CA GLY A 29 -6.21 -2.32 12.78
C GLY A 29 -6.05 -0.94 13.41
N LEU A 30 -6.32 0.12 12.64
CA LEU A 30 -6.31 1.49 13.16
C LEU A 30 -7.54 1.76 14.04
N GLU A 31 -8.72 1.25 13.65
CA GLU A 31 -9.95 1.30 14.45
C GLU A 31 -9.73 0.69 15.83
N ALA A 32 -9.16 -0.53 15.91
CA ALA A 32 -8.84 -1.16 17.19
C ALA A 32 -7.81 -0.36 18.01
N ALA A 33 -6.78 0.21 17.38
CA ALA A 33 -5.80 1.04 18.06
C ALA A 33 -6.39 2.35 18.63
N LEU A 34 -7.43 2.90 18.00
CA LEU A 34 -8.19 4.03 18.52
C LEU A 34 -9.06 3.60 19.72
N GLU A 35 -9.75 2.46 19.62
CA GLU A 35 -10.58 1.90 20.71
C GLU A 35 -9.74 1.64 21.98
N ASP A 36 -8.53 1.10 21.81
CA ASP A 36 -7.57 0.82 22.89
C ASP A 36 -6.80 2.06 23.37
N LYS A 37 -7.05 3.24 22.78
CA LYS A 37 -6.35 4.51 23.07
C LYS A 37 -4.83 4.42 22.86
N LEU A 38 -4.37 3.56 21.96
CA LEU A 38 -2.99 3.52 21.48
C LEU A 38 -2.73 4.66 20.48
N VAL A 39 -3.76 5.06 19.74
CA VAL A 39 -3.78 6.25 18.89
C VAL A 39 -4.83 7.21 19.45
N PHE A 40 -4.44 8.45 19.72
CA PHE A 40 -5.33 9.46 20.32
C PHE A 40 -5.00 10.90 19.91
N ASP A 41 -3.90 11.09 19.18
CA ASP A 41 -3.45 12.37 18.64
C ASP A 41 -2.64 12.15 17.35
N ALA A 42 -2.17 13.25 16.74
CA ALA A 42 -1.39 13.17 15.52
C ALA A 42 -0.04 12.46 15.72
N ALA A 43 0.61 12.61 16.89
CA ALA A 43 1.91 12.03 17.16
C ALA A 43 1.84 10.50 17.32
N SER A 44 0.84 10.01 18.06
CA SER A 44 0.54 8.59 18.21
C SER A 44 0.10 7.97 16.89
N ALA A 45 -0.70 8.69 16.08
CA ALA A 45 -1.07 8.25 14.74
C ALA A 45 0.16 8.10 13.82
N GLN A 46 1.07 9.09 13.82
CA GLN A 46 2.32 9.00 13.06
C GLN A 46 3.14 7.79 13.50
N CYS A 47 3.31 7.58 14.81
CA CYS A 47 4.03 6.43 15.33
C CYS A 47 3.41 5.10 14.86
N TRP A 48 2.08 4.97 14.96
CA TRP A 48 1.35 3.79 14.51
C TRP A 48 1.51 3.54 13.01
N ILE A 49 1.36 4.59 12.18
CA ILE A 49 1.50 4.49 10.72
C ILE A 49 2.93 4.09 10.35
N THR A 50 3.95 4.71 10.94
CA THR A 50 5.35 4.36 10.70
C THR A 50 5.61 2.89 11.05
N ARG A 51 5.13 2.44 12.20
CA ARG A 51 5.25 1.04 12.62
C ARG A 51 4.55 0.11 11.63
N HIS A 52 3.32 0.43 11.23
CA HIS A 52 2.55 -0.35 10.25
C HIS A 52 3.28 -0.46 8.90
N LEU A 53 3.87 0.64 8.42
CA LEU A 53 4.68 0.65 7.19
C LEU A 53 5.88 -0.30 7.30
N HIS A 54 6.56 -0.36 8.46
CA HIS A 54 7.73 -1.21 8.65
C HIS A 54 7.40 -2.68 8.94
N GLU A 55 6.34 -2.95 9.70
CA GLU A 55 6.02 -4.29 10.20
C GLU A 55 5.05 -5.05 9.28
N VAL A 56 4.21 -4.32 8.54
CA VAL A 56 3.21 -4.91 7.64
C VAL A 56 3.60 -4.68 6.19
N VAL A 57 3.59 -3.42 5.74
CA VAL A 57 3.78 -3.12 4.31
C VAL A 57 5.15 -3.55 3.81
N ALA A 58 6.23 -3.17 4.51
CA ALA A 58 7.59 -3.45 4.07
C ALA A 58 7.98 -4.94 4.15
N GLN A 59 7.36 -5.72 5.03
CA GLN A 59 7.69 -7.14 5.24
C GLN A 59 6.81 -8.09 4.43
N TRP A 60 5.60 -7.67 4.08
CA TRP A 60 4.60 -8.56 3.47
C TRP A 60 4.13 -8.06 2.10
N ASP A 61 3.42 -6.93 2.07
CA ASP A 61 2.77 -6.45 0.85
C ASP A 61 3.78 -6.00 -0.21
N ALA A 62 4.76 -5.18 0.19
CA ALA A 62 5.71 -4.60 -0.74
C ALA A 62 6.64 -5.64 -1.39
N PRO A 63 7.22 -6.62 -0.67
CA PRO A 63 8.01 -7.68 -1.30
C PRO A 63 7.20 -8.54 -2.26
N LEU A 64 5.96 -8.88 -1.91
CA LEU A 64 5.08 -9.67 -2.78
C LEU A 64 4.72 -8.88 -4.04
N PHE A 65 4.30 -7.61 -3.89
CA PHE A 65 4.00 -6.73 -5.00
C PHE A 65 5.21 -6.54 -5.92
N TRP A 66 6.41 -6.34 -5.36
CA TRP A 66 7.65 -6.24 -6.13
C TRP A 66 7.94 -7.51 -6.93
N ARG A 67 7.78 -8.69 -6.31
CA ARG A 67 7.96 -9.98 -6.99
C ARG A 67 6.97 -10.15 -8.15
N LEU A 68 5.70 -9.81 -7.94
CA LEU A 68 4.65 -9.89 -8.96
C LEU A 68 4.88 -8.90 -10.10
N LEU A 69 5.33 -7.68 -9.82
CA LEU A 69 5.75 -6.73 -10.84
C LEU A 69 6.91 -7.27 -11.68
N GLY A 70 7.89 -7.91 -11.04
CA GLY A 70 9.00 -8.57 -11.73
C GLY A 70 8.52 -9.69 -12.68
N ALA A 71 7.68 -10.59 -12.20
CA ALA A 71 7.10 -11.67 -13.01
C ALA A 71 6.28 -11.12 -14.19
N CYS A 72 5.45 -10.10 -13.95
CA CYS A 72 4.66 -9.44 -14.98
C CYS A 72 5.54 -8.78 -16.06
N ALA A 73 6.65 -8.13 -15.67
CA ALA A 73 7.56 -7.47 -16.60
C ALA A 73 8.22 -8.45 -17.60
N VAL A 74 8.46 -9.69 -17.20
CA VAL A 74 9.03 -10.74 -18.05
C VAL A 74 7.98 -11.71 -18.63
N ARG A 75 6.69 -11.46 -18.35
CA ARG A 75 5.56 -12.33 -18.74
C ARG A 75 5.70 -13.78 -18.26
N ASP A 76 6.17 -13.94 -17.03
CA ASP A 76 6.23 -15.26 -16.38
C ASP A 76 4.92 -15.52 -15.63
N ASP A 77 3.96 -16.10 -16.35
CA ASP A 77 2.62 -16.40 -15.81
C ASP A 77 2.69 -17.41 -14.65
N ALA A 78 3.67 -18.32 -14.65
CA ALA A 78 3.84 -19.32 -13.61
C ALA A 78 4.36 -18.71 -12.31
N ALA A 79 5.26 -17.72 -12.39
CA ALA A 79 5.74 -16.99 -11.22
C ALA A 79 4.75 -15.90 -10.73
N PHE A 80 3.84 -15.46 -11.62
CA PHE A 80 2.80 -14.47 -11.31
C PHE A 80 1.57 -15.09 -10.62
N ALA A 81 1.18 -16.30 -11.01
CA ALA A 81 0.09 -17.07 -10.39
C ALA A 81 0.36 -17.40 -8.91
#